data_AF-A0A2G9M2G9-F1
#
_entry.id   AF-A0A2G9M2G9-F1
#
_cell.length_a   1.000
_cell.length_b   1.000
_cell.length_c   1.000
_cell.angle_alpha   90.00
_cell.angle_beta   90.00
_cell.angle_gamma   90.00
#
_symmetry.space_group_name_H-M   'P 1'
#
loop_
_entity.id
_entity.type
_entity.pdbx_description
1 polymer ?
#
loop_
_entity_poly.entity_id
_entity_poly.type
_entity_poly.pdbx_seq_one_letter_code
_entity_poly.pdbx_strand_id
1 'polypeptide(L)' 'MDAYSKDFGWGHRLLRHNARMMELAKEIYGDDGEREVAFHIACDMGIVTINDIPKKPKQPKEKQSNNRRERLYYAR' A
#
# COMPACT_ATOMS: atom_id res chain seq x y z
N MET A 1 -14.07 3.86 6.89
CA MET A 1 -12.86 4.11 7.69
C MET A 1 -13.31 4.22 9.13
N ASP A 2 -12.88 3.29 9.99
CA ASP A 2 -13.19 3.33 11.42
C ASP A 2 -12.37 4.42 12.13
N ALA A 3 -12.72 4.72 13.38
CA ALA A 3 -12.04 5.74 14.19
C ALA A 3 -10.54 5.41 14.40
N TYR A 4 -10.20 4.12 14.53
CA TYR A 4 -8.83 3.64 14.70
C TYR A 4 -7.95 3.93 13.48
N SER A 5 -8.48 3.73 12.26
CA SER A 5 -7.79 4.04 11.01
C SER A 5 -7.46 5.54 10.89
N LYS A 6 -8.30 6.40 11.48
CA LYS A 6 -8.12 7.86 11.45
C LYS A 6 -7.03 8.28 12.44
N ASP A 7 -7.04 7.74 13.65
CA ASP A 7 -6.02 8.01 14.67
C ASP A 7 -4.65 7.45 14.27
N PHE A 8 -4.62 6.29 13.62
CA PHE A 8 -3.39 5.74 13.05
C PHE A 8 -2.85 6.65 11.95
N GLY A 9 -3.69 7.07 10.99
CA GLY A 9 -3.29 8.01 9.94
C GLY A 9 -2.78 9.36 10.47
N TRP A 10 -3.30 9.83 11.61
CA TRP A 10 -2.85 11.06 12.28
C TRP A 10 -1.55 10.87 13.08
N GLY A 11 -1.43 9.78 13.86
CA GLY A 11 -0.20 9.44 14.58
C GLY A 11 0.97 9.22 13.62
N HIS A 12 0.66 8.67 12.45
CA HIS A 12 1.60 8.44 11.37
C HIS A 12 2.05 9.73 10.66
N ARG A 13 1.12 10.67 10.40
CA ARG A 13 1.47 12.02 9.90
C ARG A 13 2.26 12.86 10.89
N LEU A 14 2.15 12.58 12.17
CA LEU A 14 2.78 13.35 13.25
C LEU A 14 4.19 12.87 13.62
N LEU A 15 4.84 12.03 12.78
CA LEU A 15 6.24 11.65 12.93
C LEU A 15 6.59 11.02 14.29
N ARG A 16 5.65 10.34 14.96
CA ARG A 16 5.94 9.64 16.22
C ARG A 16 6.63 8.31 15.94
N HIS A 17 7.84 8.39 15.39
CA HIS A 17 8.73 7.26 15.15
C HIS A 17 9.37 6.80 16.45
N ASN A 18 8.60 6.13 17.29
CA ASN A 18 9.08 5.57 18.54
C ASN A 18 8.52 4.17 18.76
N ALA A 19 9.22 3.39 19.57
CA ALA A 19 8.84 2.01 19.88
C ALA A 19 7.40 1.90 20.40
N ARG A 20 6.90 2.92 21.11
CA ARG A 20 5.53 2.96 21.61
C ARG A 20 4.48 2.92 20.51
N MET A 21 4.73 3.54 19.35
CA MET A 21 3.80 3.45 18.22
C MET A 21 3.79 2.05 17.59
N MET A 22 4.92 1.36 17.58
CA MET A 22 4.99 -0.04 17.13
C MET A 22 4.20 -0.96 18.07
N GLU A 23 4.38 -0.81 19.38
CA GLU A 23 3.63 -1.57 20.39
C GLU A 23 2.12 -1.32 20.28
N LEU A 24 1.70 -0.05 20.16
CA LEU A 24 0.29 0.29 19.98
C LEU A 24 -0.30 -0.30 18.69
N ALA A 25 0.47 -0.27 17.60
CA ALA A 25 0.05 -0.88 16.34
C ALA A 25 -0.10 -2.40 16.46
N LYS A 26 0.80 -3.04 17.21
CA LYS A 26 0.74 -4.47 17.51
C LYS A 26 -0.51 -4.82 18.33
N GLU A 27 -0.84 -4.02 19.33
CA GLU A 27 -2.04 -4.24 20.15
C GLU A 27 -3.34 -4.12 19.35
N ILE A 28 -3.42 -3.15 18.42
CA ILE A 28 -4.64 -2.87 17.65
C ILE A 28 -4.77 -3.81 16.43
N TYR A 29 -3.67 -4.02 15.70
CA TYR A 29 -3.67 -4.65 14.38
C TYR A 29 -2.81 -5.92 14.31
N GLY A 30 -2.26 -6.36 15.43
CA GLY A 30 -1.35 -7.51 15.48
C GLY A 30 0.01 -7.23 14.84
N ASP A 31 0.76 -8.30 14.58
CA ASP A 31 2.13 -8.21 14.04
C ASP A 31 2.22 -7.46 12.69
N ASP A 32 1.14 -7.44 11.90
CA ASP A 32 1.09 -6.71 10.64
C ASP A 32 1.06 -5.19 10.87
N GLY A 33 0.39 -4.72 11.93
CA GLY A 33 0.41 -3.33 12.33
C GLY A 33 1.80 -2.87 12.78
N GLU A 34 2.48 -3.69 13.58
CA GLU A 34 3.84 -3.44 14.02
C GLU A 34 4.81 -3.29 12.83
N ARG A 35 4.72 -4.21 11.86
CA ARG A 35 5.55 -4.21 10.65
C ARG A 35 5.30 -2.99 9.77
N GLU A 36 4.04 -2.59 9.61
CA GLU A 36 3.68 -1.40 8.83
C GLU A 36 4.32 -0.15 9.45
N VAL A 37 4.17 0.06 10.77
CA VAL A 37 4.82 1.19 11.46
C VAL A 37 6.34 1.15 11.30
N ALA A 38 6.96 -0.02 11.48
CA ALA A 38 8.40 -0.18 11.31
C ALA A 38 8.86 0.15 9.88
N PHE A 39 8.08 -0.25 8.87
CA PHE A 39 8.37 0.03 7.47
C PHE A 39 8.35 1.54 7.18
N HIS A 40 7.35 2.26 7.70
CA HIS A 40 7.28 3.71 7.50
C HIS A 40 8.35 4.48 8.27
N ILE A 41 8.70 4.06 9.49
CA ILE A 41 9.88 4.59 10.21
C ILE A 41 11.13 4.44 9.33
N ALA A 42 11.32 3.26 8.75
CA ALA A 42 12.48 3.00 7.89
C ALA A 42 12.48 3.86 6.61
N CYS A 43 11.32 4.14 6.03
CA CYS A 43 11.17 5.06 4.89
C CYS A 43 11.53 6.50 5.28
N ASP A 44 11.04 6.99 6.42
CA ASP A 44 11.28 8.35 6.89
C ASP A 44 12.74 8.58 7.34
N MET A 45 13.40 7.52 7.84
CA MET A 45 14.84 7.53 8.11
C MET A 45 15.71 7.39 6.84
N GLY A 46 15.11 7.13 5.68
CA GLY A 46 15.82 6.89 4.42
C GLY A 46 16.59 5.56 4.40
N ILE A 47 16.28 4.63 5.30
CA ILE A 47 16.84 3.27 5.33
C ILE A 47 16.25 2.44 4.18
N VAL A 48 14.96 2.63 3.91
CA VAL A 48 14.26 2.02 2.78
C VAL A 48 13.84 3.13 1.82
N THR A 49 14.14 2.95 0.55
CA THR A 49 13.83 3.88 -0.52
C THR A 49 13.09 3.19 -1.65
N ILE A 50 12.55 3.98 -2.59
CA ILE A 50 11.91 3.45 -3.80
C ILE A 50 12.85 2.59 -4.65
N ASN A 51 14.17 2.76 -4.50
CA ASN A 51 15.17 1.99 -5.26
C ASN A 51 15.31 0.56 -4.74
N ASP A 52 14.89 0.28 -3.50
CA ASP A 52 14.93 -1.04 -2.89
C ASP A 52 13.77 -1.94 -3.35
N ILE A 53 12.77 -1.35 -4.02
CA ILE A 53 11.65 -2.10 -4.60
C ILE A 53 12.14 -2.81 -5.87
N PRO A 54 12.15 -4.17 -5.91
CA PRO A 54 12.51 -4.90 -7.10
C PRO A 54 11.55 -4.53 -8.23
N LYS A 55 12.05 -3.79 -9.22
CA LYS A 55 11.28 -3.44 -10.42
C LYS A 55 10.97 -4.74 -11.15
N LYS A 56 9.76 -5.28 -10.96
CA LYS A 56 9.27 -6.35 -11.82
C LYS A 56 9.35 -5.87 -13.28
N PRO A 57 9.88 -6.67 -14.21
CA PRO A 57 9.84 -6.30 -15.61
C PRO A 57 8.38 -6.03 -16.00
N LYS A 58 8.14 -4.89 -16.67
CA LYS A 58 6.80 -4.54 -17.15
C LYS A 58 6.31 -5.71 -18.01
N GLN A 59 5.28 -6.42 -17.54
CA GLN A 59 4.60 -7.39 -18.39
C GLN A 59 4.04 -6.62 -19.60
N PRO A 60 4.24 -7.13 -20.83
CA PRO A 60 3.64 -6.52 -22.01
C PRO A 60 2.13 -6.47 -21.79
N LYS A 61 1.56 -5.26 -21.85
CA LYS A 61 0.11 -5.08 -21.78
C LYS A 61 -0.50 -5.81 -22.99
N GLU A 62 -1.27 -6.86 -22.76
CA GLU A 62 -2.09 -7.45 -23.80
C GLU A 62 -2.99 -6.35 -24.39
N LYS A 63 -2.90 -6.17 -25.71
CA LYS A 63 -3.78 -5.26 -26.43
C LYS A 63 -5.18 -5.87 -26.35
N GLN A 64 -6.05 -5.34 -25.49
CA GLN A 64 -7.48 -5.61 -25.59
C GLN A 64 -7.95 -5.19 -26.98
N SER A 65 -8.27 -6.17 -27.83
CA SER A 65 -8.87 -5.95 -29.13
C SER A 65 -10.27 -5.37 -28.91
N ASN A 66 -10.40 -4.07 -29.09
CA ASN A 66 -11.68 -3.37 -28.99
C ASN A 66 -12.45 -3.53 -30.30
N ASN A 67 -12.76 -4.78 -30.69
CA ASN A 67 -13.49 -5.05 -31.93
C ASN A 67 -15.00 -4.85 -31.71
N ARG A 68 -15.41 -3.59 -31.57
CA ARG A 68 -16.81 -3.17 -31.34
C ARG A 68 -17.75 -3.57 -32.50
N ARG A 69 -17.19 -3.93 -33.66
CA ARG A 69 -17.94 -4.31 -34.87
C ARG A 69 -18.52 -5.73 -34.83
N GLU A 70 -17.92 -6.68 -34.13
CA GLU A 70 -18.40 -8.07 -34.11
C GLU A 70 -19.64 -8.26 -33.22
N ARG A 71 -19.80 -7.47 -32.16
CA ARG A 71 -20.97 -7.59 -31.25
C ARG A 71 -22.30 -7.21 -31.92
N LEU A 72 -22.28 -6.39 -32.96
CA LEU A 72 -23.50 -5.93 -33.65
C LEU A 72 -23.99 -6.92 -34.70
N TYR A 73 -23.16 -7.87 -35.15
CA TYR A 73 -23.54 -8.82 -36.20
C TYR A 73 -24.34 -10.03 -35.68
N TYR A 74 -24.17 -10.39 -34.41
CA TYR A 74 -24.88 -11.50 -33.75
C TYR A 74 -26.11 -11.06 -32.93
N ALA A 75 -26.47 -9.78 -32.95
CA ALA A 75 -27.64 -9.24 -32.25
C ALA A 75 -28.89 -9.12 -33.14
N ARG A 76 -28.95 -9.86 -34.24
CA ARG A 76 -30.07 -9.89 -35.20
C ARG A 76 -30.58 -11.32 -35.34
#